data_AF-A0A6I6HG13-F1
#
_entry.id   AF-A0A6I6HG13-F1
#
_cell.length_a   1.000
_cell.length_b   1.000
_cell.length_c   1.000
_cell.angle_alpha   90.00
_cell.angle_beta   90.00
_cell.angle_gamma   90.00
#
_symmetry.space_group_name_H-M   'P 1'
#
loop_
_entity.id
_entity.type
_entity.pdbx_description
1 polymer ?
#
loop_
_entity_poly.entity_id
_entity_poly.type
_entity_poly.pdbx_seq_one_letter_code
_entity_poly.pdbx_strand_id
1 'polypeptide(L)' 'MSLTFGSFLLLSGLALAVAAQVGIALHAFTGNPGKGLLCLFVPLYIYVYARRHKVGVWMMRFWYLGIAIFLVGATLVS' A
#
# COMPACT_ATOMS: atom_id res chain seq x y z
N MET A 1 -2.70 -5.19 -26.99
CA MET A 1 -3.54 -4.44 -26.02
C MET A 1 -3.42 -4.99 -24.61
N SER A 2 -3.48 -6.31 -24.41
CA SER A 2 -3.32 -6.97 -23.10
C SER A 2 -2.01 -6.60 -22.38
N LEU A 3 -0.87 -6.56 -23.07
CA LEU A 3 0.43 -6.25 -22.47
C LEU A 3 0.50 -4.80 -21.91
N THR A 4 0.03 -3.82 -22.69
CA THR A 4 0.01 -2.40 -22.27
C THR A 4 -0.94 -2.17 -21.09
N PHE A 5 -2.11 -2.82 -21.13
CA PHE A 5 -3.09 -2.74 -20.05
C PHE A 5 -2.61 -3.45 -18.78
N GLY A 6 -1.96 -4.61 -18.93
CA GLY A 6 -1.31 -5.34 -17.84
C GLY A 6 -0.22 -4.52 -17.16
N SER A 7 0.70 -3.91 -17.94
CA SER A 7 1.75 -3.04 -17.40
C SER A 7 1.18 -1.81 -16.69
N PHE A 8 0.08 -1.24 -17.20
CA PHE A 8 -0.60 -0.13 -16.54
C PHE A 8 -1.19 -0.55 -15.19
N LEU A 9 -1.88 -1.68 -15.11
CA LEU A 9 -2.42 -2.24 -13.87
C LEU A 9 -1.30 -2.57 -12.88
N LEU A 10 -0.21 -3.16 -13.35
CA LEU A 10 0.92 -3.53 -12.52
C LEU A 10 1.55 -2.29 -11.88
N LEU A 11 1.87 -1.25 -12.67
CA LEU A 11 2.46 -0.01 -12.15
C LEU A 11 1.50 0.78 -11.28
N SER A 12 0.22 0.89 -11.65
CA SER A 12 -0.78 1.62 -10.87
C SER A 12 -1.11 0.93 -9.55
N GLY A 13 -1.20 -0.40 -9.53
CA GLY A 13 -1.38 -1.18 -8.31
C GLY A 13 -0.20 -1.03 -7.35
N LEU A 14 1.03 -1.09 -7.88
CA LEU A 14 2.24 -0.84 -7.09
C LEU A 14 2.26 0.59 -6.54
N ALA A 15 2.00 1.58 -7.37
CA ALA A 15 1.96 2.98 -6.96
C ALA A 15 0.90 3.22 -5.87
N LEU A 16 -0.28 2.61 -5.99
CA LEU A 16 -1.35 2.73 -5.00
C LEU A 16 -0.96 2.10 -3.66
N ALA A 17 -0.34 0.92 -3.67
CA ALA A 17 0.14 0.26 -2.46
C ALA A 17 1.23 1.09 -1.76
N VAL A 18 2.20 1.62 -2.53
CA VAL A 18 3.26 2.49 -2.00
C VAL A 18 2.68 3.79 -1.44
N ALA A 19 1.76 4.45 -2.16
CA ALA A 19 1.11 5.67 -1.69
C ALA A 19 0.33 5.46 -0.40
N ALA A 20 -0.40 4.35 -0.28
CA ALA A 20 -1.11 3.98 0.94
C ALA A 20 -0.14 3.73 2.10
N GLN A 21 0.99 3.06 1.84
CA GLN A 21 2.01 2.78 2.85
C GLN A 21 2.71 4.06 3.33
N VAL A 22 3.07 4.97 2.42
CA VAL A 22 3.62 6.30 2.75
C VAL A 22 2.60 7.13 3.53
N GLY A 23 1.33 7.12 3.13
CA GLY A 23 0.27 7.82 3.85
C GLY A 23 0.10 7.35 5.30
N ILE A 24 0.15 6.03 5.55
CA ILE A 24 0.10 5.49 6.91
C ILE A 24 1.38 5.83 7.68
N ALA A 25 2.55 5.76 7.05
CA ALA A 25 3.81 6.12 7.68
C ALA A 25 3.81 7.60 8.11
N LEU A 26 3.38 8.52 7.25
CA LEU A 26 3.24 9.95 7.58
C LEU A 26 2.28 10.18 8.74
N HIS A 27 1.13 9.51 8.75
CA HIS A 27 0.19 9.56 9.88
C HIS A 27 0.80 8.96 11.16
N ALA A 28 1.65 7.94 11.05
CA ALA A 28 2.37 7.39 12.20
C ALA A 28 3.46 8.33 12.71
N PHE A 29 4.13 9.07 11.82
CA PHE A 29 5.14 10.08 12.18
C PHE A 29 4.58 11.21 13.04
N THR A 30 3.33 11.63 12.84
CA THR A 30 2.72 12.71 13.64
C THR A 30 2.50 12.33 15.10
N GLY A 31 2.33 11.03 15.39
CA GLY A 31 2.15 10.54 16.76
C GLY A 31 3.44 9.98 17.38
N ASN A 32 4.18 9.16 16.64
CA ASN A 32 5.41 8.55 17.12
C ASN A 32 6.36 8.23 15.94
N PRO A 33 7.47 8.97 15.80
CA PRO A 33 8.36 8.85 14.64
C PRO A 33 9.00 7.47 14.49
N GLY A 34 9.26 6.75 15.60
CA GLY A 34 9.80 5.40 15.54
C GLY A 34 8.83 4.39 14.92
N LYS A 35 7.52 4.55 15.16
CA LYS A 35 6.49 3.73 14.52
C LYS A 35 6.28 4.10 13.05
N GLY A 36 6.49 5.38 12.69
CA GLY A 36 6.47 5.86 11.31
C GLY A 36 7.55 5.22 10.46
N LEU A 37 8.80 5.18 10.95
CA LEU A 37 9.90 4.48 10.30
C LEU A 37 9.62 2.99 10.12
N LEU A 38 9.10 2.31 11.14
CA LEU A 38 8.74 0.89 11.04
C LEU A 38 7.64 0.65 9.99
N CYS A 39 6.64 1.52 9.86
CA CYS A 39 5.63 1.42 8.80
C CYS A 39 6.20 1.64 7.38
N LEU A 40 7.27 2.43 7.25
CA LEU A 40 7.90 2.69 5.95
C LEU A 40 8.78 1.51 5.51
N PHE A 41 9.62 1.00 6.41
CA PHE A 41 10.61 -0.05 6.14
C PHE A 41 10.06 -1.46 6.26
N VAL A 42 9.00 -1.68 7.05
CA VAL A 42 8.40 -3.00 7.26
C VAL A 42 6.97 -3.00 6.70
N PRO A 43 6.75 -3.51 5.48
CA PRO A 43 5.45 -3.49 4.80
C PRO A 43 4.32 -4.22 5.55
N LEU A 44 4.65 -5.10 6.48
CA LEU A 44 3.66 -5.79 7.33
C LEU A 44 3.34 -5.04 8.62
N TYR A 45 4.20 -4.11 9.05
CA TYR A 45 4.01 -3.37 10.29
C TYR A 45 2.85 -2.36 10.20
N ILE A 46 2.58 -1.89 8.98
CA ILE A 46 1.42 -1.06 8.64
C ILE A 46 0.10 -1.72 9.06
N TYR A 47 -0.01 -3.05 8.98
CA TYR A 47 -1.20 -3.78 9.44
C TYR A 47 -1.39 -3.71 10.96
N VAL A 48 -0.29 -3.82 11.73
CA VAL A 48 -0.30 -3.72 13.19
C VAL A 48 -0.66 -2.30 13.63
N TYR A 49 -0.12 -1.29 12.94
CA TYR A 49 -0.45 0.11 13.21
C TYR A 49 -1.89 0.45 12.82
N ALA A 50 -2.35 -0.02 11.65
CA ALA A 50 -3.70 0.22 11.14
C ALA A 50 -4.79 -0.29 12.09
N ARG A 51 -4.58 -1.43 12.76
CA ARG A 51 -5.54 -1.94 13.75
C ARG A 51 -5.74 -1.05 14.97
N ARG A 52 -4.81 -0.13 15.26
CA ARG A 52 -4.92 0.79 16.41
C ARG A 52 -5.58 2.13 16.08
N HIS A 53 -5.75 2.48 14.79
CA HIS A 53 -6.31 3.77 14.37
C HIS A 53 -7.33 3.60 13.23
N LYS A 54 -8.54 4.17 13.39
CA LYS A 54 -9.61 4.10 12.38
C LYS A 54 -9.17 4.57 10.98
N VAL A 55 -8.33 5.61 10.91
CA VAL A 55 -7.75 6.14 9.66
C VAL A 55 -6.84 5.09 9.00
N GLY A 56 -6.04 4.37 9.80
CA GLY A 56 -5.17 3.31 9.32
C GLY A 56 -5.95 2.12 8.72
N VAL A 57 -7.11 1.78 9.27
CA VAL A 57 -8.00 0.75 8.70
C VAL A 57 -8.50 1.14 7.31
N TRP A 58 -8.89 2.40 7.13
CA TRP A 58 -9.36 2.89 5.83
C TRP A 58 -8.24 2.90 4.80
N MET A 59 -7.06 3.38 5.18
CA MET A 59 -5.88 3.39 4.31
C MET A 59 -5.39 1.96 3.99
N MET A 60 -5.57 1.00 4.90
CA MET A 60 -5.26 -0.41 4.64
C MET A 60 -6.14 -1.00 3.53
N ARG A 61 -7.38 -0.55 3.38
CA ARG A 61 -8.24 -0.99 2.26
C ARG A 61 -7.65 -0.59 0.91
N PHE A 62 -7.10 0.62 0.79
CA PHE A 62 -6.41 1.03 -0.44
C PHE A 62 -5.11 0.26 -0.67
N TRP A 63 -4.39 -0.06 0.41
CA TRP A 63 -3.20 -0.90 0.29
C TRP A 63 -3.55 -2.29 -0.26
N TYR A 64 -4.59 -2.94 0.29
CA TYR A 64 -5.09 -4.22 -0.25
C TYR A 64 -5.63 -4.10 -1.67
N LEU A 65 -6.29 -2.99 -2.02
CA LEU A 65 -6.75 -2.73 -3.38
C LEU A 65 -5.56 -2.62 -4.34
N GLY A 66 -4.50 -1.89 -3.94
CA GLY A 66 -3.27 -1.76 -4.73
C GLY A 66 -2.59 -3.10 -4.97
N ILE A 67 -2.50 -3.94 -3.94
CA ILE A 67 -1.99 -5.32 -4.05
C ILE A 67 -2.85 -6.15 -5.01
N ALA A 68 -4.18 -6.09 -4.92
CA ALA A 68 -5.07 -6.83 -5.82
C ALA A 68 -4.90 -6.39 -7.29
N ILE A 69 -4.86 -5.08 -7.53
CA ILE A 69 -4.63 -4.50 -8.87
C ILE A 69 -3.26 -4.91 -9.41
N PHE A 70 -2.23 -4.88 -8.56
CA PHE A 70 -0.87 -5.31 -8.90
C PHE A 70 -0.83 -6.78 -9.32
N LEU A 71 -1.49 -7.67 -8.56
CA LEU A 71 -1.55 -9.09 -8.87
C LEU A 71 -2.27 -9.36 -10.19
N VAL A 72 -3.40 -8.68 -10.45
CA VAL A 72 -4.11 -8.79 -11.73
C VAL A 72 -3.20 -8.31 -12.87
N GLY A 73 -2.53 -7.17 -12.71
CA GLY A 73 -1.56 -6.67 -13.68
C GLY A 73 -0.43 -7.67 -13.96
N ALA A 74 0.14 -8.28 -12.91
CA ALA A 74 1.17 -9.30 -13.02
C ALA A 74 0.68 -10.53 -13.80
N THR A 75 -0.52 -11.03 -13.52
CA THR A 75 -1.09 -12.17 -14.26
C THR A 75 -1.38 -11.87 -15.73
N LEU A 76 -1.62 -10.61 -16.09
CA LEU A 76 -1.89 -10.19 -17.47
C LEU A 76 -0.62 -9.89 -18.27
N VAL A 77 0.49 -9.60 -17.60
CA VAL A 77 1.80 -9.36 -18.20
C VAL A 77 2.62 -10.65 -18.35
N SER A 78 2.35 -11.64 -17.49
CA SER A 78 2.95 -12.99 -17.52
C SER A 78 2.46 -13.80 -18.72
#